data_AF-A0A7C6H9B7-F1
#
_entry.id   AF-A0A7C6H9B7-F1
#
_cell.length_a   1.000
_cell.length_b   1.000
_cell.length_c   1.000
_cell.angle_alpha   90.00
_cell.angle_beta   90.00
_cell.angle_gamma   90.00
#
_symmetry.space_group_name_H-M   'P 1'
#
loop_
_entity.id
_entity.type
_entity.pdbx_description
1 polymer ?
#
loop_
_entity_poly.entity_id
_entity_poly.type
_entity_poly.pdbx_seq_one_letter_code
_entity_poly.pdbx_strand_id
1 'polypeptide(L)'
;MSFTVFWYFIVFCIIAGLILAYVGAVKFKDPFKSKNWFFLSSVSFLLPVVWALIFVTIDQFSLSDDTPSKVPVGFIFFALIVISALFLACFWVPEYRVARNATIGCSAFLFVVLVIFLVFFTMMMALMEPPIPGKQYGDFKYVEESGQITITRYWAEDKTVEIPSAINGINVTRIGGEAFSSNDFMTAVVIPDSITIIDSLAFYRCESLTDVTIPNSVTIIGGSAFSGCAKLTSITIPESVTEIGEEAFEGCEKLVIHCSEDSYAHNYAVDQQIEFVLVE
;
A
#
# COMPACT_ATOMS: atom_id res chain seq x y z
N MET A 1 6.16 15.07 2.69
CA MET A 1 6.60 14.39 3.94
C MET A 1 6.23 15.28 5.12
N SER A 2 5.63 14.75 6.19
CA SER A 2 5.24 15.54 7.38
C SER A 2 6.47 16.10 8.10
N PHE A 3 6.40 17.37 8.54
CA PHE A 3 7.41 18.08 9.34
C PHE A 3 7.96 17.25 10.52
N THR A 4 7.16 16.31 11.01
CA THR A 4 7.51 15.40 12.09
C THR A 4 8.67 14.47 11.73
N VAL A 5 8.76 13.97 10.49
CA VAL A 5 9.82 13.02 10.10
C VAL A 5 11.18 13.71 9.97
N PHE A 6 11.18 14.96 9.49
CA PHE A 6 12.39 15.79 9.43
C PHE A 6 12.93 16.09 10.84
N TRP A 7 12.04 16.34 11.79
CA TRP A 7 12.40 16.58 13.19
C TRP A 7 13.05 15.34 13.84
N TYR A 8 12.51 14.14 13.59
CA TYR A 8 13.09 12.90 14.10
C TYR A 8 14.47 12.60 13.52
N PHE A 9 14.72 12.94 12.24
CA PHE A 9 16.04 12.80 11.63
C PHE A 9 17.08 13.73 12.27
N ILE A 10 16.71 14.98 12.58
CA ILE A 10 17.58 15.93 13.28
C ILE A 10 17.93 15.40 14.68
N VAL A 11 16.94 14.90 15.42
CA VAL A 11 17.15 14.33 16.76
C VAL A 11 18.07 13.11 16.71
N PHE A 12 17.89 12.23 15.73
CA PHE A 12 18.75 11.07 15.53
C PHE A 12 20.21 11.48 15.27
N CYS A 13 20.44 12.46 14.40
CA CYS A 13 21.78 12.98 14.12
C CYS A 13 22.45 13.60 15.35
N ILE A 14 21.69 14.33 16.18
CA ILE A 14 22.19 14.91 17.43
C ILE A 14 22.57 13.82 18.44
N ILE A 15 21.71 12.82 18.62
CA ILE A 15 21.96 11.71 19.55
C ILE A 15 23.17 10.89 19.10
N ALA A 16 23.27 10.57 17.80
CA ALA A 16 24.42 9.85 17.24
C ALA A 16 25.74 10.64 17.45
N GLY A 17 25.71 11.97 17.25
CA GLY A 17 26.85 12.85 17.52
C GLY A 17 27.26 12.87 18.99
N LEU A 18 26.30 12.95 19.92
CA LEU A 18 26.56 12.92 21.36
C LEU A 18 27.12 11.57 21.82
N ILE A 19 26.63 10.46 21.27
CA ILE A 19 27.16 9.12 21.57
C ILE A 19 28.61 8.99 21.09
N LEU A 20 28.92 9.45 19.88
CA LEU A 20 30.29 9.46 19.37
C LEU A 20 31.22 10.35 20.20
N ALA A 21 30.75 11.53 20.63
CA ALA A 21 31.50 12.42 21.50
C ALA A 21 31.77 11.80 22.89
N TYR A 22 30.76 11.18 23.50
CA TYR A 22 30.88 10.48 24.78
C TYR A 22 31.86 9.29 24.69
N VAL A 23 31.74 8.46 23.66
CA VAL A 23 32.65 7.32 23.43
C VAL A 23 34.08 7.80 23.17
N GLY A 24 34.25 8.91 22.44
CA GLY A 24 35.56 9.55 22.24
C GLY A 24 36.18 10.04 23.55
N ALA A 25 35.39 10.72 24.40
CA ALA A 25 35.84 11.25 25.69
C ALA A 25 36.19 10.16 26.72
N VAL A 26 35.48 9.03 26.69
CA VAL A 26 35.72 7.91 27.64
C VAL A 26 36.93 7.05 27.23
N LYS A 27 37.23 6.90 25.93
CA LYS A 27 38.32 6.01 25.45
C LYS A 27 39.67 6.68 25.22
N PHE A 28 39.74 7.98 24.94
CA PHE A 28 41.02 8.64 24.63
C PHE A 28 41.41 9.60 25.75
N LYS A 29 42.32 9.15 26.62
CA LYS A 29 42.83 9.93 27.75
C LYS A 29 43.62 11.18 27.34
N ASP A 30 44.05 11.26 26.08
CA ASP A 30 44.63 12.46 25.44
C ASP A 30 44.24 12.50 23.95
N PRO A 31 43.15 13.18 23.57
CA PRO A 31 42.59 13.06 22.22
C PRO A 31 43.46 13.74 21.14
N PHE A 32 44.26 14.75 21.51
CA PHE A 32 45.14 15.49 20.59
C PHE A 32 46.39 14.75 20.10
N LYS A 33 46.71 13.56 20.63
CA LYS A 33 47.92 12.79 20.25
C LYS A 33 47.70 11.69 19.22
N SER A 34 46.45 11.26 18.96
CA SER A 34 46.19 10.16 18.03
C SER A 34 45.81 10.69 16.64
N LYS A 35 46.61 10.34 15.61
CA LYS A 35 46.30 10.67 14.20
C LYS A 35 44.95 10.10 13.74
N ASN A 36 44.49 9.02 14.39
CA ASN A 36 43.23 8.35 14.07
C ASN A 36 42.00 9.14 14.53
N TRP A 37 42.09 9.95 15.60
CA TRP A 37 40.96 10.75 16.08
C TRP A 37 40.58 11.87 15.12
N PHE A 38 41.57 12.55 14.53
CA PHE A 38 41.32 13.55 13.49
C PHE A 38 40.66 12.90 12.26
N PHE A 39 41.13 11.74 11.82
CA PHE A 39 40.56 11.02 10.68
C PHE A 39 39.10 10.59 10.92
N LEU A 40 38.78 10.09 12.13
CA LEU A 40 37.41 9.73 12.52
C LEU A 40 36.50 10.96 12.59
N SER A 41 36.99 12.08 13.11
CA SER A 41 36.20 13.32 13.16
C SER A 41 35.87 13.85 11.76
N SER A 42 36.85 13.83 10.84
CA SER A 42 36.66 14.30 9.46
C SER A 42 35.69 13.42 8.66
N VAL A 43 35.75 12.10 8.83
CA VAL A 43 34.85 11.14 8.16
C VAL A 43 33.43 11.26 8.71
N SER A 44 33.25 11.48 10.02
CA SER A 44 31.93 11.72 10.63
C SER A 44 31.27 13.03 10.19
N PHE A 45 32.03 14.05 9.78
CA PHE A 45 31.49 15.31 9.27
C PHE A 45 31.18 15.28 7.76
N LEU A 46 31.91 14.47 6.99
CA LEU A 46 31.71 14.37 5.53
C LEU A 46 30.57 13.42 5.13
N LEU A 47 30.33 12.35 5.91
CA LEU A 47 29.25 11.40 5.63
C LEU A 47 27.86 12.07 5.60
N PRO A 48 27.46 12.92 6.56
CA PRO A 48 26.16 13.60 6.52
C PRO A 48 25.99 14.50 5.29
N VAL A 49 27.06 15.14 4.81
CA VAL A 49 27.04 16.03 3.64
C VAL A 49 26.92 15.24 2.34
N VAL A 50 27.65 14.12 2.22
CA VAL A 50 27.53 13.20 1.08
C VAL A 50 26.14 12.56 1.05
N TRP A 51 25.59 12.19 2.21
CA TRP A 51 24.22 11.67 2.32
C TRP A 51 23.16 12.73 2.02
N ALA A 52 23.36 13.99 2.40
CA ALA A 52 22.45 15.08 2.05
C ALA A 52 22.42 15.33 0.53
N LEU A 53 23.56 15.23 -0.16
CA LEU A 53 23.63 15.38 -1.63
C LEU A 53 23.02 14.19 -2.38
N ILE A 54 23.17 12.97 -1.86
CA ILE A 54 22.51 11.76 -2.39
C ILE A 54 20.99 11.84 -2.16
N PHE A 55 20.54 12.36 -1.03
CA PHE A 55 19.12 12.55 -0.73
C PHE A 55 18.47 13.58 -1.66
N VAL A 56 19.13 14.72 -1.92
CA VAL A 56 18.67 15.76 -2.85
C VAL A 56 18.57 15.25 -4.29
N THR A 57 19.45 14.35 -4.71
CA THR A 57 19.43 13.78 -6.07
C THR A 57 18.36 12.69 -6.25
N ILE A 58 17.93 12.03 -5.17
CA ILE A 58 16.91 10.96 -5.22
C ILE A 58 15.48 11.51 -5.05
N ASP A 59 15.30 12.64 -4.36
CA ASP A 59 13.99 13.33 -4.29
C ASP A 59 13.52 13.77 -5.69
N GLN A 60 14.45 14.03 -6.60
CA GLN A 60 14.17 14.28 -8.02
C GLN A 60 13.74 13.01 -8.80
N PHE A 61 14.06 11.82 -8.30
CA PHE A 61 13.76 10.53 -8.94
C PHE A 61 12.42 9.94 -8.46
N SER A 62 11.90 10.37 -7.31
CA SER A 62 10.63 9.90 -6.76
C SER A 62 9.38 10.55 -7.39
N LEU A 63 9.55 11.39 -8.41
CA LEU A 63 8.46 12.05 -9.15
C LEU A 63 8.03 11.31 -10.43
N SER A 64 8.66 10.18 -10.78
CA SER A 64 8.14 9.32 -11.86
C SER A 64 7.24 8.24 -11.26
N ASP A 65 5.96 8.58 -11.10
CA ASP A 65 4.87 7.62 -10.90
C ASP A 65 4.87 6.62 -12.07
N ASP A 66 5.00 5.31 -11.81
CA ASP A 66 4.49 4.18 -12.64
C ASP A 66 5.22 2.85 -12.38
N THR A 67 5.29 2.34 -11.13
CA THR A 67 5.48 0.89 -10.93
C THR A 67 4.71 0.33 -9.72
N PRO A 68 4.14 -0.90 -9.80
CA PRO A 68 3.20 -1.41 -8.81
C PRO A 68 3.83 -2.18 -7.64
N SER A 69 5.16 -2.34 -7.61
CA SER A 69 5.83 -3.01 -6.50
C SER A 69 6.33 -2.00 -5.47
N LYS A 70 5.46 -1.60 -4.53
CA LYS A 70 5.85 -0.81 -3.36
C LYS A 70 6.69 -1.67 -2.39
N VAL A 71 7.94 -1.96 -2.74
CA VAL A 71 8.97 -2.02 -1.68
C VAL A 71 9.21 -0.55 -1.35
N PRO A 72 8.82 -0.04 -0.17
CA PRO A 72 9.04 1.36 0.15
C PRO A 72 10.54 1.61 -0.02
N VAL A 73 10.91 2.63 -0.80
CA VAL A 73 12.34 2.95 -1.03
C VAL A 73 13.08 3.11 0.32
N GLY A 74 12.35 3.49 1.39
CA GLY A 74 12.82 3.48 2.77
C GLY A 74 13.26 2.11 3.34
N PHE A 75 12.70 1.00 2.87
CA PHE A 75 13.08 -0.37 3.26
C PHE A 75 14.45 -0.77 2.69
N ILE A 76 14.72 -0.41 1.42
CA ILE A 76 16.03 -0.59 0.79
C ILE A 76 17.06 0.31 1.47
N PHE A 77 16.68 1.56 1.77
CA PHE A 77 17.53 2.53 2.46
C PHE A 77 17.89 2.06 3.89
N PHE A 78 16.92 1.54 4.64
CA PHE A 78 17.13 1.01 5.98
C PHE A 78 17.99 -0.26 5.97
N ALA A 79 17.79 -1.16 5.01
CA ALA A 79 18.64 -2.33 4.82
C ALA A 79 20.10 -1.91 4.52
N LEU A 80 20.32 -0.91 3.68
CA LEU A 80 21.66 -0.38 3.37
C LEU A 80 22.32 0.31 4.58
N ILE A 81 21.54 1.01 5.42
CA ILE A 81 22.03 1.59 6.68
C ILE A 81 22.44 0.50 7.66
N VAL A 82 21.63 -0.56 7.82
CA VAL A 82 21.97 -1.70 8.68
C VAL A 82 23.20 -2.45 8.16
N ILE A 83 23.29 -2.69 6.85
CA ILE A 83 24.44 -3.35 6.23
C ILE A 83 25.71 -2.51 6.40
N SER A 84 25.65 -1.19 6.17
CA SER A 84 26.80 -0.30 6.34
C SER A 84 27.22 -0.15 7.81
N ALA A 85 26.29 -0.14 8.76
CA ALA A 85 26.59 -0.17 10.20
C ALA A 85 27.25 -1.49 10.62
N LEU A 86 26.78 -2.63 10.10
CA LEU A 86 27.41 -3.94 10.31
C LEU A 86 28.81 -4.02 9.68
N PHE A 87 29.01 -3.41 8.50
CA PHE A 87 30.30 -3.35 7.82
C PHE A 87 31.30 -2.48 8.58
N LEU A 88 30.85 -1.32 9.10
CA LEU A 88 31.66 -0.45 9.97
C LEU A 88 31.99 -1.12 11.30
N ALA A 89 31.07 -1.92 11.86
CA ALA A 89 31.34 -2.73 13.05
C ALA A 89 32.41 -3.80 12.80
N CYS A 90 32.49 -4.36 11.59
CA CYS A 90 33.54 -5.31 11.21
C CYS A 90 34.92 -4.63 11.07
N PHE A 91 34.98 -3.37 10.59
CA PHE A 91 36.23 -2.60 10.51
C PHE A 91 36.70 -2.02 11.85
N TRP A 92 35.83 -2.00 12.88
CA TRP A 92 36.17 -1.55 14.24
C TRP A 92 36.95 -2.58 15.06
N VAL A 93 37.36 -3.71 14.46
CA VAL A 93 38.20 -4.74 15.09
C VAL A 93 39.63 -4.81 14.49
N PRO A 94 40.49 -3.78 14.56
CA PRO A 94 41.89 -4.00 14.18
C PRO A 94 42.77 -4.59 15.31
N GLU A 95 42.46 -4.40 16.60
CA GLU A 95 43.36 -4.85 17.69
C GLU A 95 42.60 -5.32 18.93
N TYR A 96 41.95 -6.50 18.83
CA TYR A 96 41.36 -7.20 19.98
C TYR A 96 42.04 -8.56 20.25
N ARG A 97 43.34 -8.67 19.93
CA ARG A 97 44.16 -9.71 20.54
C ARG A 97 44.50 -9.25 21.96
N VAL A 98 44.16 -10.11 22.92
CA VAL A 98 44.46 -10.04 24.37
C VAL A 98 43.42 -9.31 25.23
N ALA A 99 42.23 -9.88 25.38
CA ALA A 99 41.54 -9.98 26.68
C ALA A 99 40.36 -10.95 26.58
N ARG A 100 40.25 -11.90 27.52
CA ARG A 100 39.15 -12.89 27.64
C ARG A 100 37.73 -12.28 27.84
N ASN A 101 37.61 -10.95 27.86
CA ASN A 101 36.36 -10.21 28.07
C ASN A 101 35.78 -9.58 26.77
N ALA A 102 36.45 -9.73 25.63
CA ALA A 102 36.08 -9.11 24.35
C ALA A 102 34.79 -9.68 23.73
N THR A 103 34.53 -10.97 23.96
CA THR A 103 33.35 -11.68 23.43
C THR A 103 32.04 -11.10 23.98
N ILE A 104 32.06 -10.57 25.20
CA ILE A 104 30.90 -9.97 25.90
C ILE A 104 30.55 -8.60 25.29
N GLY A 105 31.54 -7.85 24.79
CA GLY A 105 31.34 -6.52 24.20
C GLY A 105 30.70 -6.56 22.80
N CYS A 106 31.11 -7.54 21.97
CA CYS A 106 30.54 -7.72 20.63
C CYS A 106 29.09 -8.22 20.69
N SER A 107 28.77 -9.13 21.64
CA SER A 107 27.41 -9.60 21.87
C SER A 107 26.48 -8.51 22.41
N ALA A 108 26.97 -7.64 23.30
CA ALA A 108 26.17 -6.53 23.84
C ALA A 108 25.84 -5.49 22.77
N PHE A 109 26.79 -5.19 21.87
CA PHE A 109 26.56 -4.24 20.77
C PHE A 109 25.57 -4.78 19.73
N LEU A 110 25.72 -6.04 19.32
CA LEU A 110 24.76 -6.68 18.41
C LEU A 110 23.36 -6.78 19.03
N PHE A 111 23.27 -7.03 20.34
CA PHE A 111 22.00 -7.03 21.06
C PHE A 111 21.33 -5.65 21.05
N VAL A 112 22.09 -4.57 21.27
CA VAL A 112 21.54 -3.20 21.21
C VAL A 112 21.08 -2.84 19.80
N VAL A 113 21.83 -3.20 18.76
CA VAL A 113 21.44 -2.97 17.36
C VAL A 113 20.17 -3.77 17.00
N LEU A 114 20.08 -5.03 17.44
CA LEU A 114 18.89 -5.87 17.25
C LEU A 114 17.67 -5.27 17.96
N VAL A 115 17.83 -4.79 19.19
CA VAL A 115 16.74 -4.17 19.96
C VAL A 115 16.27 -2.87 19.28
N ILE A 116 17.19 -2.04 18.81
CA ILE A 116 16.83 -0.82 18.05
C ILE A 116 16.09 -1.19 16.76
N PHE A 117 16.57 -2.20 16.03
CA PHE A 117 15.90 -2.71 14.82
C PHE A 117 14.50 -3.22 15.13
N LEU A 118 14.31 -4.03 16.19
CA LEU A 118 13.02 -4.57 16.57
C LEU A 118 12.04 -3.47 17.03
N VAL A 119 12.52 -2.49 17.80
CA VAL A 119 11.71 -1.33 18.21
C VAL A 119 11.30 -0.50 16.98
N PHE A 120 12.22 -0.26 16.04
CA PHE A 120 11.91 0.50 14.84
C PHE A 120 11.00 -0.27 13.88
N PHE A 121 11.20 -1.59 13.75
CA PHE A 121 10.36 -2.47 12.95
C PHE A 121 8.93 -2.54 13.50
N THR A 122 8.77 -2.71 14.81
CA THR A 122 7.45 -2.69 15.47
C THR A 122 6.78 -1.32 15.37
N MET A 123 7.53 -0.22 15.50
CA MET A 123 7.01 1.15 15.33
C MET A 123 6.61 1.43 13.87
N MET A 124 7.36 0.92 12.89
CA MET A 124 7.02 1.01 11.47
C MET A 124 5.78 0.18 11.11
N MET A 125 5.66 -1.04 11.66
CA MET A 125 4.45 -1.85 11.54
C MET A 125 3.22 -1.17 12.15
N ALA A 126 3.42 -0.29 13.15
CA ALA A 126 2.35 0.52 13.75
C ALA A 126 2.04 1.83 12.98
N LEU A 127 2.95 2.28 12.10
CA LEU A 127 2.77 3.46 11.23
C LEU A 127 2.24 3.10 9.84
N MET A 128 2.25 1.82 9.45
CA MET A 128 1.32 1.32 8.46
C MET A 128 -0.05 1.45 9.09
N GLU A 129 -0.87 2.39 8.61
CA GLU A 129 -2.25 2.54 9.07
C GLU A 129 -2.89 1.14 9.14
N PRO A 130 -3.47 0.74 10.28
CA PRO A 130 -4.14 -0.53 10.35
C PRO A 130 -5.17 -0.53 9.22
N PRO A 131 -5.31 -1.64 8.47
CA PRO A 131 -6.41 -1.73 7.53
C PRO A 131 -7.66 -1.43 8.35
N ILE A 132 -8.47 -0.46 7.89
CA ILE A 132 -9.75 -0.05 8.50
C ILE A 132 -10.36 -1.31 9.13
N PRO A 133 -10.74 -1.32 10.43
CA PRO A 133 -11.15 -2.52 11.14
C PRO A 133 -12.49 -3.00 10.57
N GLY A 134 -12.42 -3.61 9.39
CA GLY A 134 -13.54 -4.22 8.72
C GLY A 134 -13.81 -5.54 9.42
N LYS A 135 -15.08 -5.75 9.72
CA LYS A 135 -15.61 -7.01 10.22
C LYS A 135 -15.54 -8.03 9.09
N GLN A 136 -15.51 -9.31 9.43
CA GLN A 136 -15.44 -10.40 8.47
C GLN A 136 -16.72 -11.24 8.52
N TYR A 137 -17.20 -11.65 7.36
CA TYR A 137 -18.29 -12.61 7.19
C TYR A 137 -17.92 -13.56 6.05
N GLY A 138 -17.58 -14.80 6.38
CA GLY A 138 -17.00 -15.74 5.40
C GLY A 138 -15.74 -15.16 4.76
N ASP A 139 -15.73 -15.09 3.44
CA ASP A 139 -14.64 -14.54 2.63
C ASP A 139 -14.78 -13.05 2.31
N PHE A 140 -15.78 -12.39 2.92
CA PHE A 140 -16.01 -10.96 2.77
C PHE A 140 -15.50 -10.19 3.98
N LYS A 141 -14.79 -9.10 3.74
CA LYS A 141 -14.54 -8.04 4.73
C LYS A 141 -15.43 -6.85 4.44
N TYR A 142 -16.02 -6.31 5.49
CA TYR A 142 -17.02 -5.26 5.37
C TYR A 142 -16.88 -4.23 6.50
N VAL A 143 -17.40 -3.03 6.25
CA VAL A 143 -17.59 -2.00 7.27
C VAL A 143 -19.08 -1.75 7.46
N GLU A 144 -19.46 -1.39 8.68
CA GLU A 144 -20.83 -1.04 9.02
C GLU A 144 -20.87 0.42 9.43
N GLU A 145 -21.60 1.23 8.68
CA GLU A 145 -21.73 2.66 8.90
C GLU A 145 -23.20 3.05 8.84
N SER A 146 -23.70 3.72 9.87
CA SER A 146 -25.09 4.21 9.95
C SER A 146 -26.17 3.13 9.71
N GLY A 147 -25.91 1.89 10.11
CA GLY A 147 -26.85 0.77 9.92
C GLY A 147 -26.89 0.20 8.49
N GLN A 148 -25.86 0.48 7.69
CA GLN A 148 -25.66 -0.09 6.36
C GLN A 148 -24.29 -0.74 6.27
N ILE A 149 -24.18 -1.78 5.44
CA ILE A 149 -22.94 -2.50 5.22
C ILE A 149 -22.35 -2.18 3.84
N THR A 150 -21.05 -1.89 3.84
CA THR A 150 -20.21 -1.76 2.64
C THR A 150 -19.22 -2.92 2.61
N ILE A 151 -19.24 -3.72 1.55
CA ILE A 151 -18.20 -4.73 1.31
C ILE A 151 -16.92 -3.99 0.90
N THR A 152 -15.82 -4.23 1.59
CA THR A 152 -14.53 -3.56 1.34
C THR A 152 -13.48 -4.48 0.74
N ARG A 153 -13.67 -5.80 0.85
CA ARG A 153 -12.77 -6.79 0.24
C ARG A 153 -13.43 -8.15 0.14
N TYR A 154 -13.06 -8.89 -0.89
CA TYR A 154 -13.29 -10.31 -1.07
C TYR A 154 -11.97 -10.98 -1.50
N TRP A 155 -11.67 -12.17 -0.98
CA TRP A 155 -10.39 -12.86 -1.24
C TRP A 155 -10.54 -14.36 -1.54
N ALA A 156 -11.75 -14.85 -1.78
CA ALA A 156 -11.94 -16.24 -2.16
C ALA A 156 -11.73 -16.46 -3.67
N GLU A 157 -11.58 -17.74 -4.03
CA GLU A 157 -11.30 -18.24 -5.37
C GLU A 157 -12.54 -18.88 -6.01
N ASP A 158 -13.74 -18.50 -5.55
CA ASP A 158 -14.99 -19.03 -6.08
C ASP A 158 -15.22 -18.55 -7.52
N LYS A 159 -15.72 -19.44 -8.37
CA LYS A 159 -16.07 -19.11 -9.76
C LYS A 159 -17.34 -18.30 -9.88
N THR A 160 -18.28 -18.52 -8.96
CA THR A 160 -19.57 -17.84 -8.90
C THR A 160 -19.71 -17.24 -7.52
N VAL A 161 -19.72 -15.92 -7.45
CA VAL A 161 -19.77 -15.18 -6.19
C VAL A 161 -21.18 -14.64 -5.98
N GLU A 162 -21.80 -15.05 -4.88
CA GLU A 162 -23.10 -14.53 -4.44
C GLU A 162 -22.85 -13.54 -3.31
N ILE A 163 -23.08 -12.25 -3.57
CA ILE A 163 -22.91 -11.22 -2.53
C ILE A 163 -24.10 -11.33 -1.57
N PRO A 164 -23.88 -11.43 -0.24
CA PRO A 164 -24.98 -11.52 0.71
C PRO A 164 -25.80 -10.23 0.72
N SER A 165 -27.13 -10.34 0.66
CA SER A 165 -28.04 -9.17 0.75
C SER A 165 -28.07 -8.54 2.15
N ALA A 166 -27.78 -9.35 3.19
CA ALA A 166 -27.66 -8.90 4.56
C ALA A 166 -26.62 -9.72 5.33
N ILE A 167 -25.91 -9.07 6.25
CA ILE A 167 -24.98 -9.70 7.18
C ILE A 167 -25.47 -9.39 8.60
N ASN A 168 -25.76 -10.43 9.38
CA ASN A 168 -26.30 -10.32 10.75
C ASN A 168 -27.58 -9.46 10.86
N GLY A 169 -28.43 -9.50 9.82
CA GLY A 169 -29.69 -8.74 9.76
C GLY A 169 -29.55 -7.28 9.32
N ILE A 170 -28.35 -6.85 8.95
CA ILE A 170 -28.07 -5.51 8.41
C ILE A 170 -27.88 -5.63 6.89
N ASN A 171 -28.55 -4.78 6.12
CA ASN A 171 -28.49 -4.82 4.66
C ASN A 171 -27.11 -4.41 4.15
N VAL A 172 -26.61 -5.16 3.16
CA VAL A 172 -25.44 -4.77 2.36
C VAL A 172 -25.93 -3.87 1.24
N THR A 173 -25.52 -2.61 1.28
CA THR A 173 -26.00 -1.58 0.34
C THR A 173 -24.93 -1.11 -0.64
N ARG A 174 -23.65 -1.38 -0.36
CA ARG A 174 -22.54 -0.88 -1.18
C ARG A 174 -21.48 -1.93 -1.41
N ILE A 175 -20.97 -1.97 -2.64
CA ILE A 175 -19.71 -2.60 -2.98
C ILE A 175 -18.66 -1.50 -2.98
N GLY A 176 -17.77 -1.52 -2.00
CA GLY A 176 -16.73 -0.52 -1.81
C GLY A 176 -15.65 -0.58 -2.88
N GLY A 177 -14.88 0.49 -2.96
CA GLY A 177 -13.80 0.59 -3.95
C GLY A 177 -12.77 -0.52 -3.78
N GLU A 178 -12.33 -1.07 -4.91
CA GLU A 178 -11.40 -2.21 -4.98
C GLU A 178 -11.88 -3.51 -4.29
N ALA A 179 -13.15 -3.62 -3.89
CA ALA A 179 -13.62 -4.75 -3.08
C ALA A 179 -13.37 -6.13 -3.72
N PHE A 180 -13.49 -6.23 -5.05
CA PHE A 180 -13.25 -7.45 -5.84
C PHE A 180 -12.09 -7.26 -6.83
N SER A 181 -11.27 -6.21 -6.68
CA SER A 181 -10.20 -5.90 -7.62
C SER A 181 -9.21 -7.05 -7.80
N SER A 182 -8.83 -7.31 -9.06
CA SER A 182 -7.88 -8.33 -9.50
C SER A 182 -8.27 -9.76 -9.09
N ASN A 183 -9.58 -10.06 -9.03
CA ASN A 183 -10.06 -11.42 -8.84
C ASN A 183 -10.19 -12.15 -10.19
N ASP A 184 -9.16 -12.91 -10.53
CA ASP A 184 -9.10 -13.66 -11.80
C ASP A 184 -9.76 -15.05 -11.73
N PHE A 185 -10.30 -15.44 -10.58
CA PHE A 185 -10.98 -16.72 -10.38
C PHE A 185 -12.48 -16.64 -10.66
N MET A 186 -13.09 -15.51 -10.33
CA MET A 186 -14.52 -15.26 -10.49
C MET A 186 -14.89 -15.10 -11.97
N THR A 187 -15.87 -15.91 -12.40
CA THR A 187 -16.47 -15.88 -13.74
C THR A 187 -17.86 -15.27 -13.74
N ALA A 188 -18.57 -15.34 -12.61
CA ALA A 188 -19.91 -14.80 -12.45
C ALA A 188 -20.07 -14.15 -11.08
N VAL A 189 -20.78 -13.02 -11.03
CA VAL A 189 -21.16 -12.36 -9.77
C VAL A 189 -22.66 -12.06 -9.76
N VAL A 190 -23.32 -12.45 -8.67
CA VAL A 190 -24.72 -12.14 -8.40
C VAL A 190 -24.76 -11.00 -7.37
N ILE A 191 -25.19 -9.83 -7.82
CA ILE A 191 -25.35 -8.64 -6.98
C ILE A 191 -26.80 -8.61 -6.49
N PRO A 192 -27.07 -8.62 -5.17
CA PRO A 192 -28.42 -8.64 -4.64
C PRO A 192 -29.10 -7.27 -4.74
N ASP A 193 -30.44 -7.27 -4.78
CA ASP A 193 -31.30 -6.07 -4.84
C ASP A 193 -31.16 -5.11 -3.63
N SER A 194 -30.35 -5.45 -2.63
CA SER A 194 -30.03 -4.56 -1.52
C SER A 194 -28.95 -3.54 -1.87
N ILE A 195 -28.13 -3.82 -2.89
CA ILE A 195 -27.02 -2.96 -3.32
C ILE A 195 -27.55 -1.78 -4.12
N THR A 196 -27.15 -0.57 -3.73
CA THR A 196 -27.49 0.66 -4.43
C THR A 196 -26.29 1.28 -5.14
N ILE A 197 -25.06 1.00 -4.68
CA ILE A 197 -23.85 1.65 -5.17
C ILE A 197 -22.74 0.63 -5.39
N ILE A 198 -22.13 0.69 -6.56
CA ILE A 198 -20.90 0.00 -6.92
C ILE A 198 -19.82 1.08 -7.02
N ASP A 199 -18.89 1.14 -6.08
CA ASP A 199 -17.87 2.18 -6.03
C ASP A 199 -16.77 2.00 -7.10
N SER A 200 -15.93 3.02 -7.24
CA SER A 200 -14.82 3.02 -8.19
C SER A 200 -13.88 1.83 -7.98
N LEU A 201 -13.41 1.25 -9.08
CA LEU A 201 -12.51 0.08 -9.09
C LEU A 201 -13.09 -1.20 -8.42
N ALA A 202 -14.38 -1.27 -8.11
CA ALA A 202 -14.98 -2.40 -7.39
C ALA A 202 -14.62 -3.77 -7.99
N PHE A 203 -14.66 -3.92 -9.31
CA PHE A 203 -14.32 -5.12 -10.08
C PHE A 203 -13.13 -4.89 -11.03
N TYR A 204 -12.25 -3.94 -10.70
CA TYR A 204 -11.08 -3.62 -11.53
C TYR A 204 -10.24 -4.85 -11.85
N ARG A 205 -9.89 -5.07 -13.12
CA ARG A 205 -9.10 -6.22 -13.61
C ARG A 205 -9.60 -7.58 -13.17
N CYS A 206 -10.92 -7.82 -13.14
CA CYS A 206 -11.45 -9.18 -13.04
C CYS A 206 -11.42 -9.85 -14.43
N GLU A 207 -10.24 -10.32 -14.87
CA GLU A 207 -10.03 -10.75 -16.27
C GLU A 207 -10.84 -11.99 -16.66
N SER A 208 -11.31 -12.78 -15.68
CA SER A 208 -12.14 -13.96 -15.90
C SER A 208 -13.64 -13.70 -15.84
N LEU A 209 -14.06 -12.50 -15.44
CA LEU A 209 -15.47 -12.16 -15.26
C LEU A 209 -16.19 -12.12 -16.62
N THR A 210 -17.20 -12.96 -16.77
CA THR A 210 -18.00 -13.08 -18.00
C THR A 210 -19.46 -12.69 -17.80
N ASP A 211 -19.98 -12.85 -16.57
CA ASP A 211 -21.39 -12.68 -16.27
C ASP A 211 -21.58 -11.80 -15.01
N VAL A 212 -22.31 -10.72 -15.18
CA VAL A 212 -22.64 -9.75 -14.12
C VAL A 212 -24.08 -9.34 -14.31
N THR A 213 -24.92 -9.58 -13.30
CA THR A 213 -26.28 -9.03 -13.28
C THR A 213 -26.33 -7.81 -12.36
N ILE A 214 -26.63 -6.64 -12.91
CA ILE A 214 -26.84 -5.41 -12.14
C ILE A 214 -28.32 -5.32 -11.76
N PRO A 215 -28.67 -5.33 -10.46
CA PRO A 215 -30.07 -5.26 -10.04
C PRO A 215 -30.63 -3.84 -10.19
N ASN A 216 -31.96 -3.75 -10.31
CA ASN A 216 -32.71 -2.47 -10.45
C ASN A 216 -32.60 -1.54 -9.23
N SER A 217 -31.95 -1.98 -8.15
CA SER A 217 -31.65 -1.17 -6.98
C SER A 217 -30.40 -0.30 -7.15
N VAL A 218 -29.52 -0.63 -8.10
CA VAL A 218 -28.28 0.11 -8.33
C VAL A 218 -28.57 1.45 -8.99
N THR A 219 -28.04 2.52 -8.40
CA THR A 219 -28.17 3.89 -8.90
C THR A 219 -26.85 4.47 -9.38
N ILE A 220 -25.71 3.96 -8.88
CA ILE A 220 -24.37 4.48 -9.18
C ILE A 220 -23.42 3.33 -9.51
N ILE A 221 -22.72 3.45 -10.64
CA ILE A 221 -21.56 2.65 -11.03
C ILE A 221 -20.34 3.57 -11.06
N GLY A 222 -19.35 3.32 -10.21
CA GLY A 222 -18.18 4.18 -10.04
C GLY A 222 -17.19 4.14 -11.20
N GLY A 223 -16.24 5.07 -11.17
CA GLY A 223 -15.19 5.16 -12.20
C GLY A 223 -14.31 3.92 -12.21
N SER A 224 -13.97 3.42 -13.40
CA SER A 224 -13.21 2.18 -13.59
C SER A 224 -13.80 0.94 -12.86
N ALA A 225 -15.09 0.93 -12.50
CA ALA A 225 -15.68 -0.15 -11.70
C ALA A 225 -15.51 -1.54 -12.32
N PHE A 226 -15.59 -1.66 -13.66
CA PHE A 226 -15.36 -2.89 -14.43
C PHE A 226 -14.17 -2.75 -15.40
N SER A 227 -13.30 -1.75 -15.21
CA SER A 227 -12.14 -1.55 -16.10
C SER A 227 -11.23 -2.78 -16.06
N GLY A 228 -10.81 -3.26 -17.24
CA GLY A 228 -9.97 -4.44 -17.41
C GLY A 228 -10.70 -5.79 -17.33
N CYS A 229 -12.04 -5.83 -17.29
CA CYS A 229 -12.80 -7.08 -17.37
C CYS A 229 -12.84 -7.64 -18.81
N ALA A 230 -11.69 -8.10 -19.32
CA ALA A 230 -11.49 -8.43 -20.74
C ALA A 230 -12.43 -9.53 -21.30
N LYS A 231 -13.00 -10.38 -20.46
CA LYS A 231 -13.95 -11.44 -20.87
C LYS A 231 -15.43 -11.05 -20.68
N LEU A 232 -15.72 -9.87 -20.15
CA LEU A 232 -17.09 -9.39 -20.00
C LEU A 232 -17.61 -8.99 -21.38
N THR A 233 -18.61 -9.73 -21.88
CA THR A 233 -19.12 -9.58 -23.26
C THR A 233 -20.52 -9.00 -23.31
N SER A 234 -21.31 -9.16 -22.25
CA SER A 234 -22.64 -8.57 -22.15
C SER A 234 -22.89 -8.13 -20.72
N ILE A 235 -23.51 -6.97 -20.56
CA ILE A 235 -24.01 -6.50 -19.28
C ILE A 235 -25.37 -5.83 -19.48
N THR A 236 -26.33 -6.14 -18.61
CA THR A 236 -27.60 -5.42 -18.56
C THR A 236 -27.49 -4.33 -17.50
N ILE A 237 -27.68 -3.07 -17.91
CA ILE A 237 -27.67 -1.92 -17.00
C ILE A 237 -29.11 -1.38 -16.91
N PRO A 238 -29.74 -1.41 -15.72
CA PRO A 238 -31.12 -0.99 -15.56
C PRO A 238 -31.29 0.54 -15.61
N GLU A 239 -32.51 0.99 -15.91
CA GLU A 239 -32.88 2.42 -15.94
C GLU A 239 -32.68 3.14 -14.60
N SER A 240 -32.60 2.40 -13.49
CA SER A 240 -32.34 2.94 -12.17
C SER A 240 -30.95 3.58 -12.04
N VAL A 241 -30.01 3.22 -12.91
CA VAL A 241 -28.66 3.79 -12.91
C VAL A 241 -28.70 5.23 -13.41
N THR A 242 -28.34 6.15 -12.53
CA THR A 242 -28.31 7.60 -12.80
C THR A 242 -26.90 8.15 -12.96
N GLU A 243 -25.88 7.33 -12.69
CA GLU A 243 -24.47 7.72 -12.77
C GLU A 243 -23.59 6.51 -13.16
N ILE A 244 -22.74 6.70 -14.16
CA ILE A 244 -21.69 5.76 -14.57
C ILE A 244 -20.39 6.56 -14.67
N GLY A 245 -19.39 6.18 -13.89
CA GLY A 245 -18.13 6.89 -13.80
C GLY A 245 -17.25 6.76 -15.04
N GLU A 246 -16.26 7.64 -15.13
CA GLU A 246 -15.25 7.61 -16.19
C GLU A 246 -14.55 6.25 -16.25
N GLU A 247 -14.29 5.77 -17.46
CA GLU A 247 -13.58 4.50 -17.71
C GLU A 247 -14.23 3.26 -17.04
N ALA A 248 -15.49 3.34 -16.60
CA ALA A 248 -16.16 2.22 -15.91
C ALA A 248 -16.06 0.88 -16.63
N PHE A 249 -15.99 0.87 -17.96
CA PHE A 249 -15.84 -0.33 -18.79
C PHE A 249 -14.61 -0.29 -19.70
N GLU A 250 -13.59 0.51 -19.38
CA GLU A 250 -12.34 0.56 -20.15
C GLU A 250 -11.70 -0.83 -20.24
N GLY A 251 -11.13 -1.20 -21.39
CA GLY A 251 -10.51 -2.52 -21.60
C GLY A 251 -11.50 -3.69 -21.71
N CYS A 252 -12.81 -3.45 -21.73
CA CYS A 252 -13.84 -4.45 -22.05
C CYS A 252 -14.10 -4.48 -23.57
N GLU A 253 -13.15 -4.98 -24.36
CA GLU A 253 -13.12 -4.83 -25.84
C GLU A 253 -14.33 -5.42 -26.60
N LYS A 254 -15.06 -6.36 -26.01
CA LYS A 254 -16.18 -7.09 -26.65
C LYS A 254 -17.51 -6.84 -25.94
N LEU A 255 -17.58 -5.79 -25.14
CA LEU A 255 -18.75 -5.51 -24.31
C LEU A 255 -19.91 -4.99 -25.16
N VAL A 256 -21.07 -5.62 -24.98
CA VAL A 256 -22.37 -5.10 -25.43
C VAL A 256 -23.19 -4.71 -24.20
N ILE A 257 -23.63 -3.45 -24.15
CA ILE A 257 -24.49 -2.95 -23.07
C ILE A 257 -25.96 -3.14 -23.49
N HIS A 258 -26.72 -3.86 -22.68
CA HIS A 258 -28.17 -3.94 -22.80
C HIS A 258 -28.82 -2.90 -21.89
N CYS A 259 -29.53 -1.93 -22.46
CA CYS A 259 -30.13 -0.81 -21.73
C CYS A 259 -31.41 -0.31 -22.41
N SER A 260 -32.25 0.43 -21.68
CA SER A 260 -33.42 1.09 -22.28
C SER A 260 -33.03 2.34 -23.08
N GLU A 261 -33.88 2.72 -24.03
CA GLU A 261 -33.74 3.97 -24.79
C GLU A 261 -33.75 5.19 -23.85
N ASP A 262 -33.00 6.23 -24.20
CA ASP A 262 -32.79 7.46 -23.42
C ASP A 262 -32.29 7.30 -21.96
N SER A 263 -31.91 6.09 -21.53
CA SER A 263 -31.32 5.84 -20.21
C SER A 263 -29.91 6.44 -20.07
N TYR A 264 -29.43 6.58 -18.82
CA TYR A 264 -28.05 7.01 -18.59
C TYR A 264 -27.04 6.05 -19.23
N ALA A 265 -27.32 4.75 -19.17
CA ALA A 265 -26.50 3.70 -19.78
C ALA A 265 -26.46 3.82 -21.31
N HIS A 266 -27.58 4.17 -21.95
CA HIS A 266 -27.64 4.42 -23.40
C HIS A 266 -26.75 5.61 -23.79
N ASN A 267 -26.87 6.75 -23.10
CA ASN A 267 -26.02 7.91 -23.36
C ASN A 267 -24.54 7.61 -23.13
N TYR A 268 -24.21 6.90 -22.04
CA TYR A 268 -22.85 6.47 -21.75
C TYR A 268 -22.27 5.57 -22.85
N ALA A 269 -23.04 4.58 -23.32
CA ALA A 269 -22.59 3.70 -24.40
C ALA A 269 -22.33 4.46 -25.71
N VAL A 270 -23.18 5.43 -26.04
CA VAL A 270 -23.00 6.31 -27.21
C VAL A 270 -21.73 7.17 -27.07
N ASP A 271 -21.53 7.80 -25.91
CA ASP A 271 -20.40 8.69 -25.66
C ASP A 271 -19.05 7.93 -25.67
N GLN A 272 -19.03 6.72 -25.11
CA GLN A 272 -17.84 5.87 -25.04
C GLN A 272 -17.64 4.97 -26.27
N GLN A 273 -18.51 5.06 -27.27
CA GLN A 273 -18.48 4.23 -28.49
C GLN A 273 -18.53 2.71 -28.19
N ILE A 274 -19.28 2.32 -27.16
CA ILE A 274 -19.51 0.92 -26.78
C ILE A 274 -20.74 0.39 -27.54
N GLU A 275 -20.68 -0.85 -28.02
CA GLU A 275 -21.83 -1.49 -28.67
C GLU A 275 -22.99 -1.65 -27.67
N PHE A 276 -24.22 -1.41 -28.10
CA PHE A 276 -25.38 -1.51 -27.23
C PHE A 276 -26.59 -2.12 -27.94
N VAL A 277 -27.49 -2.71 -27.15
CA VAL A 277 -28.76 -3.28 -27.58
C VAL A 277 -29.87 -2.70 -26.71
N LEU A 278 -30.88 -2.11 -27.37
CA LEU A 278 -32.06 -1.60 -26.68
C LEU A 278 -32.94 -2.77 -26.23
N VAL A 279 -33.32 -2.77 -24.95
CA VAL A 279 -34.30 -3.71 -24.38
C VAL A 279 -35.64 -2.99 -24.20
N GLU A 280 -36.73 -3.69 -24.50
CA GLU A 280 -38.12 -3.20 -24.40
C GLU A 280 -38.61 -3.05 -22.95
#